data_AF-X1EAL4-F1
#
_entry.id   AF-X1EAL4-F1
#
_cell.length_a   1.000
_cell.length_b   1.000
_cell.length_c   1.000
_cell.angle_alpha   90.00
_cell.angle_beta   90.00
_cell.angle_gamma   90.00
#
_symmetry.space_group_name_H-M   'P 1'
#
loop_
_entity.id
_entity.type
_entity.pdbx_description
1 polymer ?
#
loop_
_entity_poly.entity_id
_entity_poly.type
_entity_poly.pdbx_seq_one_letter_code
_entity_poly.pdbx_strand_id
1 'polypeptide(L)'
;GIMVAAGIRPKNNNGKPKKLAPGNEEFVNLSGVELCRAALIRNGVNPSGLSRSRIANAALGTGDFVETLEQTANTILVTGYAEKPGKHRAITAYRPASDYRQLRELRVESEWDLEKILEDGKIARKAVKEGVEGYSVDDYGGKFVITRQVLVNDGLGAVMASLNMVGRRVNLLEDRDVFGYINSGPKLKDGSNLFSTGNKTLATAGALSETTLSEGRELLSNQQDLTGAAVGAED
;
A
#
# COMPACT_ATOMS: atom_id res chain seq x y z
N GLY A 1 4.66 0.50 23.95
CA GLY A 1 5.13 1.78 24.53
C GLY A 1 6.64 1.85 24.67
N ILE A 2 7.24 0.87 25.34
CA ILE A 2 8.65 0.83 25.74
C ILE A 2 9.63 0.75 24.55
N MET A 3 9.33 -0.03 23.51
CA MET A 3 10.28 -0.21 22.38
C MET A 3 10.20 0.86 21.28
N VAL A 4 9.09 1.59 21.18
CA VAL A 4 8.96 2.74 20.27
C VAL A 4 9.90 3.88 20.69
N ALA A 5 10.21 3.98 22.00
CA ALA A 5 11.16 4.96 22.52
C ALA A 5 12.63 4.59 22.27
N ALA A 6 12.92 3.29 22.12
CA ALA A 6 14.28 2.77 22.07
C ALA A 6 14.88 2.65 20.64
N GLY A 7 14.04 2.46 19.61
CA GLY A 7 14.51 2.10 18.26
C GLY A 7 14.53 3.24 17.24
N ILE A 8 13.41 3.93 17.04
CA ILE A 8 13.28 5.01 16.05
C ILE A 8 12.20 5.95 16.59
N ARG A 9 12.57 7.16 17.02
CA ARG A 9 11.58 8.18 17.39
C ARG A 9 10.80 8.54 16.11
N PRO A 10 9.49 8.25 16.01
CA PRO A 10 8.71 8.66 14.85
C PRO A 10 8.74 10.19 14.78
N LYS A 11 9.05 10.74 13.60
CA LYS A 11 9.00 12.19 13.37
C LYS A 11 7.55 12.60 13.11
N ASN A 12 7.13 13.74 13.64
CA ASN A 12 5.86 14.34 13.26
C ASN A 12 5.94 14.87 11.81
N ASN A 13 4.81 15.27 11.23
CA ASN A 13 4.74 15.84 9.86
C ASN A 13 5.67 17.05 9.65
N ASN A 14 6.22 17.63 10.72
CA ASN A 14 7.11 18.79 10.70
C ASN A 14 8.59 18.38 10.92
N GLY A 15 8.93 17.08 10.83
CA GLY A 15 10.30 16.56 10.94
C GLY A 15 10.89 16.52 12.35
N LYS A 16 10.15 16.94 13.38
CA LYS A 16 10.57 16.91 14.78
C LYS A 16 10.22 15.55 15.42
N PRO A 17 11.04 15.01 16.32
CA PRO A 17 10.72 13.78 17.02
C PRO A 17 9.40 13.94 17.80
N LYS A 18 8.46 13.01 17.61
CA LYS A 18 7.18 12.99 18.34
C LYS A 18 7.46 12.92 19.84
N LYS A 19 6.77 13.76 20.63
CA LYS A 19 6.89 13.77 22.09
C LYS A 19 6.57 12.38 22.63
N LEU A 20 7.48 11.83 23.43
CA LEU A 20 7.30 10.53 24.08
C LEU A 20 6.17 10.62 25.10
N ALA A 21 5.43 9.51 25.29
CA ALA A 21 4.49 9.42 26.40
C ALA A 21 5.26 9.49 27.74
N PRO A 22 4.69 10.11 28.79
CA PRO A 22 5.35 10.24 30.09
C PRO A 22 5.78 8.86 30.62
N GLY A 23 7.02 8.77 31.12
CA GLY A 23 7.63 7.51 31.59
C GLY A 23 8.39 6.70 30.52
N ASN A 24 8.27 7.04 29.22
CA ASN A 24 9.00 6.33 28.17
C ASN A 24 10.43 6.86 27.94
N GLU A 25 10.83 7.94 28.60
CA GLU A 25 12.16 8.56 28.47
C GLU A 25 13.28 7.65 29.00
N GLU A 26 12.96 6.82 29.98
CA GLU A 26 13.89 5.87 30.63
C GLU A 26 14.32 4.71 29.71
N PHE A 27 13.54 4.45 28.65
CA PHE A 27 13.81 3.37 27.70
C PHE A 27 14.52 3.86 26.43
N VAL A 28 14.82 5.16 26.35
CA VAL A 28 15.52 5.74 25.22
C VAL A 28 16.99 5.32 25.26
N ASN A 29 17.53 4.88 24.12
CA ASN A 29 18.93 4.41 23.96
C ASN A 29 19.31 3.14 24.74
N LEU A 30 18.34 2.40 25.30
CA LEU A 30 18.63 1.09 25.88
C LEU A 30 19.01 0.10 24.78
N SER A 31 20.06 -0.67 25.05
CA SER A 31 20.42 -1.81 24.20
C SER A 31 19.33 -2.88 24.22
N GLY A 32 19.27 -3.72 23.18
CA GLY A 32 18.30 -4.82 23.08
C GLY A 32 18.26 -5.72 24.33
N VAL A 33 19.41 -5.93 24.97
CA VAL A 33 19.52 -6.71 26.21
C VAL A 33 18.94 -5.98 27.43
N GLU A 34 19.10 -4.67 27.50
CA GLU A 34 18.54 -3.85 28.60
C GLU A 34 17.03 -3.72 28.48
N LEU A 35 16.49 -3.66 27.26
CA LEU A 35 15.04 -3.77 27.03
C LEU A 35 14.49 -5.12 27.49
N CYS A 36 15.20 -6.22 27.18
CA CYS A 36 14.86 -7.54 27.69
C CYS A 36 14.88 -7.58 29.23
N ARG A 37 15.88 -6.93 29.85
CA ARG A 37 15.99 -6.85 31.31
C ARG A 37 14.83 -6.07 31.93
N ALA A 38 14.49 -4.91 31.36
CA ALA A 38 13.37 -4.10 31.82
C ALA A 38 12.03 -4.85 31.70
N ALA A 39 11.83 -5.59 30.60
CA ALA A 39 10.65 -6.43 30.41
C ALA A 39 10.55 -7.55 31.46
N LEU A 40 11.67 -8.20 31.81
CA LEU A 40 11.70 -9.23 32.86
C LEU A 40 11.38 -8.66 34.25
N ILE A 41 11.94 -7.49 34.59
CA ILE A 41 11.65 -6.80 35.86
C ILE A 41 10.17 -6.46 35.95
N ARG A 42 9.57 -5.96 34.86
CA ARG A 42 8.13 -5.67 34.79
C ARG A 42 7.27 -6.92 35.00
N ASN A 43 7.75 -8.07 34.52
CA ASN A 43 7.10 -9.37 34.72
C ASN A 43 7.43 -10.01 36.09
N GLY A 44 8.06 -9.28 37.02
CA GLY A 44 8.39 -9.75 38.37
C GLY A 44 9.55 -10.75 38.45
N VAL A 45 10.28 -10.97 37.34
CA VAL A 45 11.45 -11.85 37.30
C VAL A 45 12.70 -11.04 37.61
N ASN A 46 13.42 -11.41 38.66
CA ASN A 46 14.69 -10.76 38.99
C ASN A 46 15.79 -11.22 38.00
N PRO A 47 16.34 -10.33 37.16
CA PRO A 47 17.37 -10.70 36.18
C PRO A 47 18.78 -10.67 36.76
N SER A 48 18.93 -10.36 38.05
CA SER A 48 20.22 -10.27 38.73
C SER A 48 20.94 -11.63 38.73
N GLY A 49 22.20 -11.64 38.33
CA GLY A 49 23.02 -12.87 38.22
C GLY A 49 22.86 -13.63 36.90
N LEU A 50 21.93 -13.24 36.01
CA LEU A 50 21.80 -13.86 34.69
C LEU A 50 22.78 -13.27 33.68
N SER A 51 23.41 -14.13 32.86
CA SER A 51 24.20 -13.69 31.72
C SER A 51 23.32 -12.99 30.68
N ARG A 52 23.91 -12.15 29.81
CA ARG A 52 23.20 -11.56 28.66
C ARG A 52 22.50 -12.64 27.84
N SER A 53 23.19 -13.77 27.65
CA SER A 53 22.76 -15.03 27.01
C SER A 53 21.75 -15.88 27.81
N ARG A 54 21.34 -15.48 29.01
CA ARG A 54 20.16 -16.03 29.72
C ARG A 54 19.00 -15.04 29.78
N ILE A 55 19.28 -13.74 29.90
CA ILE A 55 18.29 -12.64 29.90
C ILE A 55 17.42 -12.63 28.64
N ALA A 56 17.99 -12.45 27.44
CA ALA A 56 17.16 -12.41 26.21
C ALA A 56 16.38 -13.70 25.83
N ASN A 57 16.76 -14.88 26.31
CA ASN A 57 16.06 -16.16 26.12
C ASN A 57 14.88 -16.22 27.07
N ALA A 58 15.09 -15.80 28.33
CA ALA A 58 14.00 -15.65 29.27
C ALA A 58 12.99 -14.61 28.76
N ALA A 59 13.46 -13.48 28.22
CA ALA A 59 12.59 -12.45 27.66
C ALA A 59 11.83 -12.92 26.40
N LEU A 60 12.49 -13.66 25.49
CA LEU A 60 11.82 -14.28 24.34
C LEU A 60 10.81 -15.37 24.75
N GLY A 61 10.93 -15.93 25.96
CA GLY A 61 9.95 -16.85 26.54
C GLY A 61 8.77 -16.15 27.25
N THR A 62 8.83 -14.84 27.47
CA THR A 62 7.75 -14.06 28.09
C THR A 62 6.86 -13.41 27.03
N GLY A 63 5.55 -13.66 27.11
CA GLY A 63 4.56 -13.15 26.13
C GLY A 63 4.54 -11.62 25.99
N ASP A 64 4.58 -10.87 27.09
CA ASP A 64 4.49 -9.39 27.08
C ASP A 64 5.63 -8.73 26.28
N PHE A 65 6.85 -9.29 26.36
CA PHE A 65 7.98 -8.77 25.58
C PHE A 65 7.78 -9.03 24.08
N VAL A 66 7.32 -10.22 23.71
CA VAL A 66 7.05 -10.60 22.31
C VAL A 66 5.90 -9.77 21.74
N GLU A 67 4.80 -9.61 22.47
CA GLU A 67 3.66 -8.79 22.04
C GLU A 67 4.05 -7.32 21.84
N THR A 68 4.84 -6.76 22.76
CA THR A 68 5.36 -5.39 22.61
C THR A 68 6.29 -5.25 21.40
N LEU A 69 7.08 -6.29 21.09
CA LEU A 69 7.96 -6.34 19.93
C LEU A 69 7.17 -6.35 18.63
N GLU A 70 6.15 -7.20 18.56
CA GLU A 70 5.26 -7.31 17.41
C GLU A 70 4.50 -6.01 17.16
N GLN A 71 3.94 -5.39 18.20
CA GLN A 71 3.25 -4.11 18.07
C GLN A 71 4.18 -3.00 17.57
N THR A 72 5.41 -2.98 18.06
CA THR A 72 6.43 -1.99 17.65
C THR A 72 6.84 -2.24 16.19
N ALA A 73 7.08 -3.50 15.82
CA ALA A 73 7.40 -3.88 14.45
C ALA A 73 6.27 -3.51 13.47
N ASN A 74 5.01 -3.79 13.85
CA ASN A 74 3.83 -3.40 13.06
C ASN A 74 3.77 -1.88 12.87
N THR A 75 3.96 -1.11 13.94
CA THR A 75 3.97 0.36 13.86
C THR A 75 5.04 0.86 12.89
N ILE A 76 6.23 0.28 12.92
CA ILE A 76 7.34 0.66 12.02
C ILE A 76 7.04 0.28 10.57
N LEU A 77 6.46 -0.90 10.34
CA LEU A 77 6.04 -1.34 9.00
C LEU A 77 4.98 -0.40 8.43
N VAL A 78 3.94 -0.09 9.20
CA VAL A 78 2.87 0.83 8.80
C VAL A 78 3.42 2.24 8.56
N THR A 79 4.36 2.70 9.39
CA THR A 79 5.00 4.01 9.21
C THR A 79 5.85 4.05 7.95
N GLY A 80 6.64 3.01 7.68
CA GLY A 80 7.45 2.91 6.46
C GLY A 80 6.57 2.81 5.20
N TYR A 81 5.41 2.16 5.31
CA TYR A 81 4.41 2.14 4.26
C TYR A 81 3.72 3.51 4.07
N ALA A 82 3.42 4.24 5.15
CA ALA A 82 2.78 5.55 5.04
C ALA A 82 3.73 6.67 4.56
N GLU A 83 5.05 6.46 4.62
CA GLU A 83 6.05 7.52 4.40
C GLU A 83 6.01 8.14 3.00
N LYS A 84 5.66 7.33 1.99
CA LYS A 84 5.48 7.82 0.62
C LYS A 84 4.24 7.14 0.01
N PRO A 85 3.16 7.89 -0.26
CA PRO A 85 2.01 7.31 -0.94
C PRO A 85 2.45 6.84 -2.34
N GLY A 86 2.07 5.61 -2.70
CA GLY A 86 2.31 5.06 -4.04
C GLY A 86 1.62 5.91 -5.11
N LYS A 87 2.28 6.08 -6.25
CA LYS A 87 1.74 6.86 -7.37
C LYS A 87 0.51 6.18 -8.00
N HIS A 88 0.44 4.85 -7.91
CA HIS A 88 -0.69 4.07 -8.42
C HIS A 88 -2.04 4.51 -7.83
N ARG A 89 -2.06 5.01 -6.59
CA ARG A 89 -3.30 5.45 -5.91
C ARG A 89 -4.03 6.59 -6.62
N ALA A 90 -3.35 7.35 -7.46
CA ALA A 90 -3.99 8.39 -8.27
C ALA A 90 -4.86 7.82 -9.41
N ILE A 91 -4.58 6.60 -9.85
CA ILE A 91 -5.23 5.95 -11.00
C ILE A 91 -6.01 4.68 -10.63
N THR A 92 -5.87 4.18 -9.39
CA THR A 92 -6.52 2.96 -8.92
C THR A 92 -7.47 3.23 -7.76
N ALA A 93 -8.63 2.57 -7.76
CA ALA A 93 -9.55 2.54 -6.62
C ALA A 93 -9.36 1.27 -5.78
N TYR A 94 -9.46 1.39 -4.45
CA TYR A 94 -9.42 0.24 -3.54
C TYR A 94 -10.77 -0.49 -3.50
N ARG A 95 -10.75 -1.82 -3.67
CA ARG A 95 -11.93 -2.69 -3.55
C ARG A 95 -11.60 -3.92 -2.71
N PRO A 96 -12.43 -4.29 -1.73
CA PRO A 96 -12.26 -5.53 -0.99
C PRO A 96 -12.71 -6.72 -1.87
N ALA A 97 -11.84 -7.72 -2.02
CA ALA A 97 -12.19 -9.02 -2.59
C ALA A 97 -12.48 -10.00 -1.45
N SER A 98 -13.62 -10.70 -1.52
CA SER A 98 -13.97 -11.73 -0.52
C SER A 98 -13.32 -13.09 -0.80
N ASP A 99 -12.84 -13.31 -2.02
CA ASP A 99 -12.28 -14.57 -2.50
C ASP A 99 -11.26 -14.30 -3.63
N TYR A 100 -10.44 -15.29 -3.95
CA TYR A 100 -9.40 -15.28 -4.99
C TYR A 100 -9.91 -15.60 -6.40
N ARG A 101 -11.19 -15.97 -6.53
CA ARG A 101 -11.82 -16.21 -7.84
C ARG A 101 -11.85 -14.92 -8.65
N GLN A 102 -11.82 -15.07 -9.99
CA GLN A 102 -11.93 -13.95 -10.90
C GLN A 102 -13.23 -13.19 -10.62
N LEU A 103 -13.10 -11.98 -10.10
CA LEU A 103 -14.20 -11.05 -9.92
C LEU A 103 -14.56 -10.50 -11.29
N ARG A 104 -15.85 -10.40 -11.58
CA ARG A 104 -16.35 -9.84 -12.84
C ARG A 104 -17.07 -8.55 -12.51
N GLU A 105 -16.54 -7.44 -12.97
CA GLU A 105 -17.18 -6.14 -12.78
C GLU A 105 -18.04 -5.84 -13.99
N LEU A 106 -19.36 -5.75 -13.76
CA LEU A 106 -20.34 -5.30 -14.75
C LEU A 106 -20.32 -3.78 -14.76
N ARG A 107 -19.72 -3.20 -15.80
CA ARG A 107 -19.86 -1.79 -16.11
C ARG A 107 -21.16 -1.61 -16.87
N VAL A 108 -22.21 -1.24 -16.14
CA VAL A 108 -23.52 -0.94 -16.69
C VAL A 108 -23.57 0.56 -16.96
N GLU A 109 -23.47 0.92 -18.24
CA GLU A 109 -23.58 2.31 -18.67
C GLU A 109 -24.90 2.49 -19.39
N SER A 110 -25.52 3.64 -19.14
CA SER A 110 -26.79 3.95 -19.74
C SER A 110 -26.81 5.40 -20.17
N GLU A 111 -27.05 5.61 -21.46
CA GLU A 111 -27.36 6.93 -22.03
C GLU A 111 -28.71 7.38 -21.48
N TRP A 112 -28.73 8.07 -20.33
CA TRP A 112 -29.92 8.80 -19.86
C TRP A 112 -29.72 10.29 -20.10
N ASP A 113 -29.65 10.72 -21.35
CA ASP A 113 -29.90 12.14 -21.65
C ASP A 113 -31.39 12.43 -21.50
N LEU A 114 -31.72 13.41 -20.66
CA LEU A 114 -33.06 13.92 -20.44
C LEU A 114 -33.50 14.76 -21.64
N GLU A 115 -34.13 14.11 -22.62
CA GLU A 115 -34.73 14.82 -23.74
C GLU A 115 -36.00 15.57 -23.31
N LYS A 116 -36.17 16.80 -23.80
CA LYS A 116 -37.36 17.60 -23.52
C LYS A 116 -38.58 16.91 -24.14
N ILE A 117 -39.49 16.45 -23.30
CA ILE A 117 -40.76 15.84 -23.71
C ILE A 117 -41.64 16.94 -24.30
N LEU A 118 -41.95 16.83 -25.61
CA LEU A 118 -42.97 17.63 -26.28
C LEU A 118 -44.36 17.06 -25.97
N GLU A 119 -45.42 17.87 -26.06
CA GLU A 119 -46.78 17.51 -25.59
C GLU A 119 -47.39 16.26 -26.26
N ASP A 120 -46.83 15.80 -27.40
CA ASP A 120 -47.21 14.56 -28.10
C ASP A 120 -46.00 13.60 -28.34
N GLY A 121 -44.89 13.84 -27.65
CA GLY A 121 -43.61 13.15 -27.89
C GLY A 121 -43.53 11.77 -27.23
N LYS A 122 -43.27 10.71 -28.01
CA LYS A 122 -42.95 9.37 -27.48
C LYS A 122 -41.59 9.40 -26.77
N ILE A 123 -41.54 8.88 -25.54
CA ILE A 123 -40.30 8.64 -24.81
C ILE A 123 -39.50 7.56 -25.54
N ALA A 124 -38.31 7.91 -26.05
CA ALA A 124 -37.41 6.94 -26.68
C ALA A 124 -36.86 5.99 -25.60
N ARG A 125 -36.97 4.67 -25.83
CA ARG A 125 -36.28 3.67 -25.01
C ARG A 125 -34.81 3.65 -25.42
N LYS A 126 -33.91 4.05 -24.52
CA LYS A 126 -32.46 3.93 -24.71
C LYS A 126 -31.97 2.57 -24.23
N ALA A 127 -30.97 2.03 -24.92
CA ALA A 127 -30.41 0.72 -24.64
C ALA A 127 -29.35 0.82 -23.53
N VAL A 128 -29.30 -0.18 -22.66
CA VAL A 128 -28.25 -0.33 -21.66
C VAL A 128 -27.12 -1.15 -22.29
N LYS A 129 -25.88 -0.68 -22.21
CA LYS A 129 -24.70 -1.44 -22.65
C LYS A 129 -23.94 -1.95 -21.44
N GLU A 130 -23.45 -3.17 -21.53
CA GLU A 130 -22.74 -3.87 -20.46
C GLU A 130 -21.30 -4.21 -20.88
N GLY A 131 -20.33 -3.64 -20.18
CA GLY A 131 -18.93 -4.09 -20.20
C GLY A 131 -18.69 -5.09 -19.06
N VAL A 132 -17.92 -6.14 -19.29
CA VAL A 132 -17.50 -7.06 -18.21
C VAL A 132 -16.00 -7.21 -18.26
N GLU A 133 -15.31 -6.71 -17.25
CA GLU A 133 -13.86 -6.90 -17.09
C GLU A 133 -13.61 -7.75 -15.84
N GLY A 134 -12.61 -8.64 -15.92
CA GLY A 134 -12.35 -9.61 -14.87
C GLY A 134 -10.94 -9.52 -14.29
N TYR A 135 -10.82 -9.49 -12.95
CA TYR A 135 -9.53 -9.43 -12.26
C TYR A 135 -9.47 -10.40 -11.07
N SER A 136 -8.25 -10.79 -10.67
CA SER A 136 -7.96 -11.66 -9.52
C SER A 136 -6.96 -11.00 -8.57
N VAL A 137 -6.92 -11.46 -7.33
CA VAL A 137 -6.00 -10.98 -6.30
C VAL A 137 -4.86 -11.98 -6.13
N ASP A 138 -3.62 -11.48 -6.02
CA ASP A 138 -2.42 -12.26 -5.73
C ASP A 138 -1.91 -11.99 -4.30
N ASP A 139 -1.41 -13.03 -3.62
CA ASP A 139 -0.88 -12.92 -2.27
C ASP A 139 0.64 -12.71 -2.25
N TYR A 140 1.08 -11.71 -1.47
CA TYR A 140 2.50 -11.46 -1.19
C TYR A 140 2.76 -11.53 0.32
N GLY A 141 3.77 -12.29 0.73
CA GLY A 141 4.09 -12.48 2.14
C GLY A 141 5.59 -12.65 2.41
N GLY A 142 6.01 -12.25 3.61
CA GLY A 142 7.39 -12.42 4.08
C GLY A 142 7.42 -12.59 5.59
N LYS A 143 8.36 -13.41 6.08
CA LYS A 143 8.56 -13.66 7.52
C LYS A 143 9.90 -13.09 7.97
N PHE A 144 9.88 -12.36 9.08
CA PHE A 144 11.08 -11.92 9.77
C PHE A 144 11.21 -12.66 11.11
N VAL A 145 12.41 -13.17 11.42
CA VAL A 145 12.65 -13.93 12.66
C VAL A 145 13.67 -13.19 13.51
N ILE A 146 13.28 -12.84 14.74
CA ILE A 146 14.17 -12.22 15.71
C ILE A 146 14.74 -13.33 16.60
N THR A 147 16.06 -13.52 16.52
CA THR A 147 16.75 -14.51 17.33
C THR A 147 17.41 -13.88 18.54
N ARG A 148 17.73 -14.71 19.51
CA ARG A 148 18.48 -14.30 20.69
C ARG A 148 19.83 -13.67 20.38
N GLN A 149 20.49 -14.10 19.30
CA GLN A 149 21.79 -13.55 18.87
C GLN A 149 21.65 -12.09 18.44
N VAL A 150 20.57 -11.77 17.70
CA VAL A 150 20.25 -10.40 17.29
C VAL A 150 20.04 -9.50 18.52
N LEU A 151 19.32 -9.99 19.52
CA LEU A 151 19.09 -9.23 20.76
C LEU A 151 20.37 -9.00 21.56
N VAL A 152 21.28 -9.99 21.62
CA VAL A 152 22.55 -9.88 22.36
C VAL A 152 23.56 -8.99 21.65
N ASN A 153 23.61 -9.05 20.32
CA ASN A 153 24.52 -8.26 19.50
C ASN A 153 23.97 -6.85 19.21
N ASP A 154 22.97 -6.41 19.97
CA ASP A 154 22.30 -5.11 19.81
C ASP A 154 21.84 -4.81 18.37
N GLY A 155 21.50 -5.86 17.62
CA GLY A 155 21.05 -5.75 16.24
C GLY A 155 19.61 -5.25 16.09
N LEU A 156 18.92 -4.97 17.19
CA LEU A 156 17.52 -4.56 17.18
C LEU A 156 17.33 -3.26 16.40
N GLY A 157 18.24 -2.29 16.52
CA GLY A 157 18.20 -1.06 15.73
C GLY A 157 18.29 -1.33 14.22
N ALA A 158 19.18 -2.23 13.80
CA ALA A 158 19.32 -2.63 12.40
C ALA A 158 18.08 -3.42 11.89
N VAL A 159 17.48 -4.24 12.74
CA VAL A 159 16.21 -4.94 12.44
C VAL A 159 15.06 -3.95 12.26
N MET A 160 14.94 -2.97 13.15
CA MET A 160 13.89 -1.95 13.03
C MET A 160 14.08 -1.10 11.76
N ALA A 161 15.32 -0.77 11.40
CA ALA A 161 15.63 -0.10 10.14
C ALA A 161 15.27 -0.96 8.92
N SER A 162 15.55 -2.27 8.94
CA SER A 162 15.21 -3.16 7.83
C SER A 162 13.70 -3.34 7.68
N LEU A 163 12.94 -3.41 8.78
CA LEU A 163 11.47 -3.43 8.74
C LEU A 163 10.90 -2.14 8.11
N ASN A 164 11.44 -0.97 8.44
CA ASN A 164 11.03 0.28 7.81
C ASN A 164 11.27 0.24 6.28
N MET A 165 12.44 -0.26 5.86
CA MET A 165 12.73 -0.45 4.44
C MET A 165 11.78 -1.43 3.75
N VAL A 166 11.38 -2.51 4.44
CA VAL A 166 10.39 -3.47 3.91
C VAL A 166 9.05 -2.78 3.72
N GLY A 167 8.57 -2.00 4.69
CA GLY A 167 7.33 -1.22 4.54
C GLY A 167 7.35 -0.31 3.32
N ARG A 168 8.47 0.38 3.05
CA ARG A 168 8.65 1.18 1.83
C ARG A 168 8.65 0.34 0.56
N ARG A 169 9.29 -0.83 0.59
CA ARG A 169 9.36 -1.75 -0.57
C ARG A 169 8.00 -2.29 -0.96
N VAL A 170 7.08 -2.49 -0.01
CA VAL A 170 5.70 -2.92 -0.30
C VAL A 170 4.97 -1.90 -1.18
N ASN A 171 5.06 -0.59 -0.89
CA ASN A 171 4.48 0.42 -1.80
C ASN A 171 5.11 0.41 -3.18
N LEU A 172 6.43 0.21 -3.25
CA LEU A 172 7.13 0.15 -4.54
C LEU A 172 6.75 -1.10 -5.34
N LEU A 173 6.45 -2.20 -4.65
CA LEU A 173 5.90 -3.42 -5.25
C LEU A 173 4.54 -3.11 -5.88
N GLU A 174 3.62 -2.52 -5.13
CA GLU A 174 2.29 -2.11 -5.62
C GLU A 174 2.41 -1.18 -6.86
N ASP A 175 3.25 -0.14 -6.78
CA ASP A 175 3.51 0.75 -7.91
C ASP A 175 4.05 -0.04 -9.12
N ARG A 176 5.07 -0.87 -8.91
CA ARG A 176 5.71 -1.64 -9.98
C ARG A 176 4.72 -2.60 -10.63
N ASP A 177 3.87 -3.25 -9.86
CA ASP A 177 2.95 -4.26 -10.36
C ASP A 177 1.81 -3.59 -11.15
N VAL A 178 1.27 -2.45 -10.67
CA VAL A 178 0.28 -1.66 -11.42
C VAL A 178 0.86 -1.12 -12.72
N PHE A 179 2.01 -0.42 -12.67
CA PHE A 179 2.63 0.12 -13.88
C PHE A 179 3.17 -0.98 -14.80
N GLY A 180 3.61 -2.10 -14.24
CA GLY A 180 4.02 -3.29 -14.99
C GLY A 180 2.85 -3.88 -15.76
N TYR A 181 1.68 -3.99 -15.13
CA TYR A 181 0.45 -4.41 -15.80
C TYR A 181 0.08 -3.45 -16.92
N ILE A 182 0.06 -2.14 -16.69
CA ILE A 182 -0.24 -1.14 -17.73
C ILE A 182 0.74 -1.23 -18.90
N ASN A 183 2.04 -1.29 -18.63
CA ASN A 183 3.09 -1.35 -19.64
C ASN A 183 3.10 -2.68 -20.42
N SER A 184 2.53 -3.75 -19.86
CA SER A 184 2.39 -5.02 -20.58
C SER A 184 1.41 -4.94 -21.77
N GLY A 185 0.59 -3.89 -21.82
CA GLY A 185 -0.45 -3.73 -22.85
C GLY A 185 -1.51 -4.81 -22.75
N PRO A 186 -2.22 -4.93 -21.60
CA PRO A 186 -3.15 -6.02 -21.36
C PRO A 186 -4.28 -5.99 -22.39
N LYS A 187 -4.75 -7.17 -22.79
CA LYS A 187 -5.90 -7.29 -23.69
C LYS A 187 -7.18 -7.07 -22.91
N LEU A 188 -8.00 -6.14 -23.38
CA LEU A 188 -9.35 -5.94 -22.89
C LEU A 188 -10.27 -7.01 -23.50
N LYS A 189 -11.50 -7.12 -22.98
CA LYS A 189 -12.45 -8.14 -23.44
C LYS A 189 -12.84 -7.99 -24.92
N ASP A 190 -12.70 -6.80 -25.49
CA ASP A 190 -12.88 -6.51 -26.91
C ASP A 190 -11.78 -7.15 -27.82
N GLY A 191 -10.74 -7.75 -27.21
CA GLY A 191 -9.62 -8.38 -27.89
C GLY A 191 -8.50 -7.42 -28.28
N SER A 192 -8.68 -6.11 -28.05
CA SER A 192 -7.70 -5.06 -28.28
C SER A 192 -6.80 -4.87 -27.06
N ASN A 193 -5.54 -4.49 -27.29
CA ASN A 193 -4.66 -4.08 -26.20
C ASN A 193 -5.16 -2.73 -25.62
N LEU A 194 -4.89 -2.51 -24.34
CA LEU A 194 -5.19 -1.27 -23.61
C LEU A 194 -4.72 -0.02 -24.40
N PHE A 195 -3.52 -0.07 -24.97
CA PHE A 195 -3.01 0.92 -25.92
C PHE A 195 -3.05 0.35 -27.33
N SER A 196 -4.02 0.78 -28.13
CA SER A 196 -4.16 0.34 -29.51
C SER A 196 -4.77 1.44 -30.38
N THR A 197 -4.59 1.30 -31.69
CA THR A 197 -5.27 2.14 -32.68
C THR A 197 -6.78 1.94 -32.65
N GLY A 198 -7.25 0.72 -32.38
CA GLY A 198 -8.67 0.39 -32.25
C GLY A 198 -9.36 1.14 -31.11
N ASN A 199 -8.68 1.28 -29.97
CA ASN A 199 -9.19 1.99 -28.80
C ASN A 199 -8.85 3.48 -28.80
N LYS A 200 -8.20 3.98 -29.87
CA LYS A 200 -7.75 5.37 -30.04
C LYS A 200 -6.89 5.90 -28.87
N THR A 201 -6.17 5.01 -28.20
CA THR A 201 -5.30 5.33 -27.04
C THR A 201 -3.81 5.28 -27.38
N LEU A 202 -3.45 4.97 -28.63
CA LEU A 202 -2.06 4.87 -29.08
C LEU A 202 -1.62 6.14 -29.81
N ALA A 203 -0.66 6.86 -29.22
CA ALA A 203 -0.01 8.01 -29.85
C ALA A 203 0.94 7.60 -30.99
N THR A 204 1.23 8.53 -31.89
CA THR A 204 2.19 8.33 -32.96
C THR A 204 3.59 8.01 -32.41
N ALA A 205 4.23 6.96 -32.92
CA ALA A 205 5.58 6.60 -32.51
C ALA A 205 6.57 7.71 -32.89
N GLY A 206 7.28 8.26 -31.90
CA GLY A 206 8.23 9.36 -32.10
C GLY A 206 9.19 9.52 -30.92
N ALA A 207 10.18 10.40 -31.09
CA ALA A 207 11.07 10.78 -29.99
C ALA A 207 10.27 11.46 -28.87
N LEU A 208 10.76 11.33 -27.62
CA LEU A 208 10.14 11.99 -26.47
C LEU A 208 10.24 13.51 -26.64
N SER A 209 9.11 14.16 -26.86
CA SER A 209 8.99 15.61 -27.00
C SER A 209 7.69 16.09 -26.36
N GLU A 210 7.57 17.39 -26.12
CA GLU A 210 6.33 17.98 -25.63
C GLU A 210 5.15 17.69 -26.56
N THR A 211 5.39 17.63 -27.87
CA THR A 211 4.38 17.30 -28.87
C THR A 211 3.86 15.87 -28.73
N THR A 212 4.73 14.87 -28.63
CA THR A 212 4.31 13.45 -28.54
C THR A 212 3.64 13.15 -27.19
N LEU A 213 4.05 13.83 -26.12
CA LEU A 213 3.39 13.73 -24.81
C LEU A 213 2.00 14.39 -24.80
N SER A 214 1.85 15.54 -25.47
CA SER A 214 0.57 16.24 -25.55
C SER A 214 -0.47 15.45 -26.36
N GLU A 215 -0.05 14.86 -27.48
CA GLU A 215 -0.88 13.96 -28.30
C GLU A 215 -1.39 12.76 -27.48
N GLY A 216 -0.49 12.07 -26.77
CA GLY A 216 -0.89 10.94 -25.92
C GLY A 216 -1.85 11.34 -24.81
N ARG A 217 -1.65 12.52 -24.19
CA ARG A 217 -2.56 13.04 -23.16
C ARG A 217 -3.93 13.36 -23.73
N GLU A 218 -4.00 13.96 -24.91
CA GLU A 218 -5.25 14.29 -25.58
C GLU A 218 -6.05 13.03 -25.95
N LEU A 219 -5.38 12.01 -26.50
CA LEU A 219 -6.01 10.72 -26.81
C LEU A 219 -6.58 10.02 -25.57
N LEU A 220 -5.86 10.04 -24.45
CA LEU A 220 -6.35 9.49 -23.19
C LEU A 220 -7.48 10.32 -22.57
N SER A 221 -7.44 11.64 -22.71
CA SER A 221 -8.49 12.54 -22.20
C SER A 221 -9.80 12.42 -22.98
N ASN A 222 -9.72 12.09 -24.27
CA ASN A 222 -10.88 11.93 -25.16
C ASN A 222 -11.40 10.50 -25.21
N GLN A 223 -11.05 9.67 -24.21
CA GLN A 223 -11.54 8.30 -24.15
C GLN A 223 -13.07 8.31 -24.05
N GLN A 224 -13.69 7.50 -24.91
CA GLN A 224 -15.14 7.40 -25.03
C GLN A 224 -15.65 6.22 -24.20
N ASP A 225 -16.82 6.41 -23.58
CA ASP A 225 -17.59 5.37 -22.89
C ASP A 225 -18.16 4.35 -23.90
N LEU A 226 -18.77 3.25 -23.45
CA LEU A 226 -19.38 2.25 -24.37
C LEU A 226 -20.48 2.86 -25.25
N THR A 227 -21.01 4.01 -24.86
CA THR A 227 -22.03 4.80 -25.54
C THR A 227 -21.45 5.76 -26.59
N GLY A 228 -20.16 6.08 -26.51
CA GLY A 228 -19.48 7.02 -27.41
C GLY A 228 -19.33 8.44 -26.84
N ALA A 229 -19.86 8.71 -25.64
CA ALA A 229 -19.67 9.97 -24.92
C ALA A 229 -18.27 10.05 -24.28
N ALA A 230 -17.68 11.23 -24.15
CA ALA A 230 -16.37 11.38 -23.50
C ALA A 230 -16.48 11.12 -21.99
N VAL A 231 -15.60 10.30 -21.41
CA VAL A 231 -15.64 9.86 -20.00
C VAL A 231 -15.27 11.00 -19.01
N GLY A 232 -15.04 12.22 -19.49
CA GLY A 232 -14.65 13.39 -18.68
C GLY A 232 -15.40 14.69 -18.99
N ALA A 233 -16.51 14.65 -19.74
CA ALA A 233 -17.34 15.83 -19.96
C ALA A 233 -18.28 16.03 -18.76
N GLU A 234 -17.74 16.53 -17.65
CA GLU A 234 -18.53 17.36 -16.74
C GLU A 234 -18.47 18.79 -17.30
N ASP A 235 -19.63 19.33 -17.68
CA ASP A 235 -19.80 20.73 -18.12
C ASP A 235 -19.30 21.75 -17.08
#